data_AF-A0A453JFZ7-F1
#
_entry.id   AF-A0A453JFZ7-F1
#
_cell.length_a   1.000
_cell.length_b   1.000
_cell.length_c   1.000
_cell.angle_alpha   90.00
_cell.angle_beta   90.00
_cell.angle_gamma   90.00
#
_symmetry.space_group_name_H-M   'P 1'
#
loop_
_entity.id
_entity.type
_entity.pdbx_description
1 polymer ?
#
loop_
_entity_poly.entity_id
_entity_poly.type
_entity_poly.pdbx_seq_one_letter_code
_entity_poly.pdbx_strand_id
1 'polypeptide(L)' 'MLLNGVQLELAGDGCIPILNLVSSAVDSIVHLAPTSIVFVVLPMFEAKACS' A
#
# COMPACT_ATOMS: atom_id res chain seq x y z
N MET A 1 0.54 8.46 11.19
CA MET A 1 1.25 7.87 10.04
C MET A 1 0.38 8.04 8.80
N LEU A 2 0.95 8.30 7.63
CA LEU A 2 0.17 8.45 6.39
C LEU A 2 0.30 7.18 5.54
N LEU A 3 -0.82 6.73 4.98
CA LEU A 3 -0.87 5.72 3.93
C LEU A 3 -1.27 6.42 2.64
N ASN A 4 -0.37 6.44 1.65
CA ASN A 4 -0.62 7.08 0.35
C ASN A 4 -1.11 8.54 0.46
N GLY A 5 -0.60 9.28 1.46
CA GLY A 5 -1.00 10.67 1.74
C GLY A 5 -2.25 10.83 2.61
N VAL A 6 -2.98 9.75 2.92
CA VAL A 6 -4.15 9.77 3.79
C VAL A 6 -3.76 9.38 5.21
N GLN A 7 -4.32 10.08 6.19
CA GLN A 7 -4.04 9.85 7.61
C GLN A 7 -4.66 8.52 8.09
N LEU A 8 -3.81 7.65 8.65
CA LEU A 8 -4.25 6.43 9.31
C LEU A 8 -4.63 6.75 10.77
N GLU A 9 -5.91 6.60 11.06
CA GLU A 9 -6.48 6.76 12.41
C GLU A 9 -7.47 5.63 12.67
N LEU A 10 -7.57 5.21 13.93
CA LEU A 10 -8.64 4.30 14.33
C LEU A 10 -9.97 5.02 14.18
N ALA A 11 -10.99 4.30 13.73
CA ALA A 11 -12.35 4.83 13.77
C ALA A 11 -12.77 5.10 15.22
N GLY A 12 -13.74 6.00 15.44
CA GLY A 12 -14.16 6.40 16.79
C GLY A 12 -14.74 5.26 17.64
N ASP A 13 -15.10 4.14 17.01
CA ASP A 13 -15.52 2.88 17.62
C ASP A 13 -14.37 1.90 17.89
N GLY A 14 -13.13 2.30 17.60
CA GLY A 14 -11.93 1.46 17.73
C GLY A 14 -11.69 0.50 16.56
N CYS A 15 -12.49 0.56 15.50
CA CYS A 15 -12.30 -0.29 14.33
C CYS A 15 -11.02 0.07 13.56
N ILE A 16 -10.43 -0.95 12.92
CA ILE A 16 -9.26 -0.80 12.06
C ILE A 16 -9.66 0.01 10.82
N PRO A 17 -8.90 1.06 10.44
CA PRO A 17 -9.20 1.84 9.24
C PRO A 17 -9.05 1.01 7.98
N ILE A 18 -9.89 1.30 6.99
CA ILE A 18 -9.78 0.71 5.66
C ILE A 18 -8.46 1.16 5.02
N LEU A 19 -7.68 0.20 4.52
CA LEU A 19 -6.43 0.47 3.82
C LEU A 19 -6.72 0.67 2.33
N ASN A 20 -6.71 1.92 1.88
CA ASN A 20 -6.95 2.25 0.48
C ASN A 20 -5.68 2.03 -0.36
N LEU A 21 -5.73 0.99 -1.20
CA LEU A 21 -4.71 0.71 -2.20
C LEU A 21 -4.80 1.73 -3.34
N VAL A 22 -3.64 2.17 -3.84
CA VAL A 22 -3.54 2.98 -5.05
C VAL A 22 -3.10 2.06 -6.19
N SER A 23 -3.91 1.98 -7.24
CA SER A 23 -3.54 1.24 -8.45
C SER A 23 -2.63 2.08 -9.33
N SER A 24 -1.65 1.43 -9.94
CA SER A 24 -0.73 2.03 -10.90
C SER A 24 -0.40 1.04 -12.01
N ALA A 25 0.08 1.54 -13.14
CA ALA A 25 0.54 0.68 -14.23
C ALA A 25 1.77 -0.13 -13.78
N VAL A 26 1.87 -1.38 -14.24
CA VAL A 26 2.94 -2.32 -13.84
C VAL A 26 4.34 -1.77 -14.09
N ASP A 27 4.52 -1.01 -15.18
CA ASP A 27 5.83 -0.48 -15.58
C ASP A 27 6.15 0.89 -14.95
N SER A 28 5.37 1.32 -13.97
CA SER A 28 5.56 2.62 -13.33
C SER A 28 6.77 2.61 -12.39
N ILE A 29 7.55 3.69 -12.42
CA ILE A 29 8.64 3.90 -11.46
C ILE A 29 8.04 4.15 -10.07
N VAL A 30 8.51 3.41 -9.07
CA VAL A 30 8.13 3.61 -7.67
C VAL A 30 9.04 4.67 -7.05
N HIS A 31 8.48 5.84 -6.74
CA HIS A 31 9.19 6.92 -6.05
C HIS A 31 9.06 6.78 -4.53
N LEU A 32 10.20 6.80 -3.82
CA LEU A 32 10.28 6.72 -2.37
C LEU A 32 10.86 8.03 -1.80
N ALA A 33 10.15 8.63 -0.85
CA ALA A 33 10.64 9.77 -0.11
C ALA A 33 11.73 9.33 0.89
N PRO A 34 12.65 10.23 1.30
CA PRO A 34 13.59 9.95 2.38
C PRO A 34 12.86 9.49 3.65
N THR A 35 13.41 8.47 4.33
CA THR A 35 12.86 7.92 5.58
C THR A 35 11.40 7.45 5.50
N SER A 36 10.95 6.97 4.34
CA SER A 36 9.62 6.37 4.17
C SER A 36 9.69 4.89 3.81
N ILE A 37 8.54 4.22 3.87
CA ILE A 37 8.35 2.84 3.42
C ILE A 37 7.08 2.76 2.55
N VAL A 38 7.12 1.90 1.54
CA VAL A 38 5.97 1.58 0.69
C VAL A 38 5.85 0.07 0.55
N PHE A 39 4.62 -0.43 0.48
CA PHE A 39 4.32 -1.81 0.15
C PHE A 39 3.69 -1.84 -1.24
N VAL A 40 4.26 -2.64 -2.13
CA VAL A 40 3.75 -2.82 -3.50
C VAL A 40 3.26 -4.25 -3.63
N VAL A 41 2.02 -4.40 -4.07
CA VAL A 41 1.42 -5.69 -4.36
C VAL A 41 1.35 -5.84 -5.87
N LEU A 42 1.89 -6.94 -6.39
CA LEU A 42 1.75 -7.32 -7.79
C LEU A 42 0.60 -8.33 -7.89
N PRO A 43 -0.62 -7.89 -8.25
CA PRO A 43 -1.74 -8.80 -8.35
C PRO A 43 -1.52 -9.81 -9.46
N MET A 44 -1.91 -11.07 -9.22
CA MET A 44 -1.82 -12.16 -10.21
C MET A 44 -0.38 -12.43 -10.71
N PHE A 45 0.63 -12.06 -9.91
CA PHE A 45 2.01 -12.36 -10.24
C PHE A 45 2.29 -13.85 -10.04
N GLU A 46 2.66 -14.54 -11.11
CA GLU A 46 3.02 -15.96 -11.08
C GLU A 46 4.42 -16.16 -10.48
N ALA A 47 4.53 -16.00 -9.16
CA ALA A 47 5.69 -16.45 -8.42
C ALA A 47 5.55 -17.95 -8.15
N LYS A 48 6.45 -18.76 -8.71
CA LYS A 48 6.47 -20.23 -8.56
C LYS A 48 6.46 -20.71 -7.09
N ALA A 49 6.99 -19.91 -6.17
CA ALA A 49 7.01 -20.22 -4.74
C ALA A 49 5.74 -19.81 -3.98
N CYS A 50 4.84 -19.05 -4.62
CA CYS A 50 3.63 -18.49 -4.02
C CYS A 50 2.34 -19.22 -4.47
N SER A 51 2.48 -20.47 -4.91
CA SER A 51 1.38 -21.36 -5.34
C SER A 51 0.90 -22.29 -4.24
#